data_AF-A0A7C2VD87-F1
#
_entry.id   AF-A0A7C2VD87-F1
#
_cell.length_a   1.000
_cell.length_b   1.000
_cell.length_c   1.000
_cell.angle_alpha   90.00
_cell.angle_beta   90.00
_cell.angle_gamma   90.00
#
_symmetry.space_group_name_H-M   'P 1'
#
loop_
_entity.id
_entity.type
_entity.pdbx_description
1 polymer ?
#
loop_
_entity_poly.entity_id
_entity_poly.type
_entity_poly.pdbx_seq_one_letter_code
_entity_poly.pdbx_strand_id
1 'polypeptide(L)' 'MSEEERLVSCEVNQKPVARTELKVDGKEIELNSFVQNFICQTVIGMVKSLRGVDNIETIDLKISKKAKSSQAQ' A
#
# COMPACT_ATOMS: atom_id res chain seq x y z
N MET A 1 -14.25 26.72 -2.14
CA MET A 1 -13.54 25.51 -1.67
C MET A 1 -12.33 25.37 -2.56
N SER A 2 -11.18 25.80 -2.03
CA SER A 2 -9.95 26.01 -2.80
C SER A 2 -9.15 24.70 -2.84
N GLU A 3 -8.69 24.35 -4.03
CA GLU A 3 -7.85 23.19 -4.34
C GLU A 3 -6.42 23.36 -3.83
N GLU A 4 -6.25 23.38 -2.50
CA GLU A 4 -4.94 23.71 -1.90
C GLU A 4 -4.55 22.82 -0.72
N GLU A 5 -4.67 21.51 -0.87
CA GLU A 5 -3.82 20.58 -0.11
C GLU A 5 -2.85 19.90 -1.09
N ARG A 6 -1.95 20.74 -1.57
CA ARG A 6 -0.76 20.37 -2.35
C ARG A 6 0.11 19.44 -1.51
N LEU A 7 0.55 18.36 -2.16
CA LEU A 7 1.76 17.58 -1.89
C LEU A 7 2.15 17.40 -0.41
N VAL A 8 1.91 16.19 0.11
CA VAL A 8 2.70 15.66 1.23
C VAL A 8 4.15 15.54 0.76
N SER A 9 4.95 16.51 1.16
CA SER A 9 6.41 16.42 1.14
C SER A 9 6.83 15.23 2.00
N CYS A 10 7.72 14.40 1.46
CA CYS A 10 8.38 13.34 2.20
C CYS A 10 9.22 13.94 3.32
N GLU A 11 8.63 14.11 4.51
CA GLU A 11 9.38 14.48 5.72
C GLU A 11 10.06 13.22 6.28
N VAL A 12 11.38 13.21 6.19
CA VAL A 12 12.29 12.07 6.43
C VAL A 12 12.33 11.58 7.90
N ASN A 13 11.45 12.07 8.78
CA ASN A 13 11.49 11.77 10.22
C ASN A 13 10.11 11.60 10.88
N GLN A 14 9.15 10.96 10.22
CA GLN A 14 7.80 10.79 10.79
C GLN A 14 7.47 9.34 11.16
N LYS A 15 6.89 9.20 12.36
CA LYS A 15 6.22 8.00 12.88
C LYS A 15 5.32 7.42 11.79
N PRO A 16 5.26 6.09 11.60
CA PRO A 16 4.49 5.49 10.51
C PRO A 16 3.02 5.94 10.59
N VAL A 17 2.56 6.55 9.51
CA VAL A 17 1.23 7.18 9.38
C VAL A 17 0.11 6.13 9.37
N ALA A 18 0.45 4.86 9.10
CA ALA A 18 -0.46 3.72 9.13
C ALA A 18 0.28 2.41 9.42
N ARG A 19 -0.45 1.42 9.96
CA ARG A 19 0.02 0.06 10.19
C ARG A 19 -0.22 -0.79 8.94
N THR A 20 0.81 -1.49 8.47
CA THR A 20 0.69 -2.46 7.36
C THR A 20 1.00 -3.86 7.87
N GLU A 21 0.16 -4.82 7.50
CA GLU A 21 0.40 -6.25 7.70
C GLU A 21 0.52 -6.91 6.33
N LEU A 22 1.59 -7.68 6.12
CA LEU A 22 1.81 -8.40 4.87
C LEU A 22 1.75 -9.90 5.12
N LYS A 23 0.86 -10.58 4.39
CA LYS A 23 0.80 -12.04 4.34
C LYS A 23 1.17 -12.55 2.96
N VAL A 24 2.21 -13.37 2.88
CA VAL A 24 2.63 -14.05 1.66
C VAL A 24 2.35 -15.53 1.83
N ASP A 25 1.48 -16.08 0.97
CA ASP A 25 1.06 -17.48 1.04
C ASP A 25 0.56 -17.89 2.45
N GLY A 26 -0.19 -17.00 3.09
CA GLY A 26 -0.74 -17.18 4.44
C GLY A 26 0.26 -16.97 5.58
N LYS A 27 1.55 -16.73 5.29
CA LYS A 27 2.59 -16.46 6.29
C LYS A 27 2.74 -14.96 6.52
N GLU A 28 2.71 -14.54 7.77
CA GLU A 28 2.98 -13.17 8.17
C GLU A 28 4.46 -12.84 7.96
N ILE A 29 4.72 -11.71 7.30
CA ILE A 29 6.07 -11.22 7.02
C ILE A 29 6.34 -10.01 7.89
N GLU A 30 7.40 -10.08 8.70
CA GLU A 30 7.85 -8.95 9.51
C GLU A 30 8.35 -7.82 8.60
N LEU A 31 7.79 -6.62 8.78
CA LEU A 31 8.16 -5.44 8.02
C LEU A 31 8.98 -4.50 8.89
N ASN A 32 10.08 -3.99 8.34
CA ASN A 32 10.79 -2.87 8.95
C ASN A 32 10.08 -1.54 8.66
N SER A 33 10.46 -0.48 9.38
CA SER A 33 9.86 0.85 9.28
C SER A 33 9.89 1.43 7.86
N PHE A 34 10.97 1.19 7.12
CA PHE A 34 11.09 1.67 5.73
C PHE A 34 10.08 0.98 4.82
N VAL A 35 10.03 -0.35 4.84
CA VAL A 35 9.12 -1.14 3.99
C VAL A 35 7.66 -0.86 4.34
N GLN A 36 7.34 -0.77 5.63
CA GLN A 36 6.00 -0.42 6.10
C GLN A 36 5.57 0.94 5.55
N ASN A 37 6.42 1.97 5.67
CA ASN A 37 6.10 3.31 5.19
C ASN A 37 5.98 3.35 3.66
N PHE A 38 6.88 2.66 2.95
CA PHE A 38 6.85 2.55 1.49
C PHE A 38 5.52 1.95 0.98
N ILE A 39 5.07 0.83 1.57
CA ILE A 39 3.80 0.19 1.21
C ILE A 39 2.63 1.13 1.53
N CYS A 40 2.56 1.68 2.75
CA CYS A 40 1.49 2.60 3.16
C CYS A 40 1.33 3.75 2.16
N GLN A 41 2.42 4.47 1.86
CA GLN A 41 2.37 5.64 0.99
C GLN A 41 1.96 5.28 -0.44
N THR A 42 2.51 4.18 -0.97
CA THR A 42 2.22 3.74 -2.33
C THR A 42 0.76 3.32 -2.47
N VAL A 43 0.26 2.51 -1.55
CA VAL A 43 -1.11 1.99 -1.61
C VAL A 43 -2.14 3.09 -1.35
N ILE A 44 -1.91 3.96 -0.35
CA ILE A 44 -2.81 5.11 -0.09
C ILE A 44 -2.83 6.04 -1.30
N GLY A 45 -1.66 6.36 -1.88
CA GLY A 45 -1.59 7.20 -3.08
C GLY A 45 -2.33 6.59 -4.26
N MET A 46 -2.17 5.28 -4.48
CA MET A 46 -2.90 4.54 -5.50
C MET A 46 -4.41 4.60 -5.28
N VAL A 47 -4.88 4.32 -4.06
CA VAL A 47 -6.33 4.29 -3.74
C VAL A 47 -6.96 5.68 -3.84
N LYS A 48 -6.26 6.74 -3.40
CA LYS A 48 -6.73 8.14 -3.53
C LYS A 48 -6.93 8.58 -4.98
N SER A 49 -6.28 7.93 -5.94
CA SER A 49 -6.48 8.22 -7.36
C SER A 49 -7.77 7.61 -7.93
N LEU A 50 -8.44 6.73 -7.18
CA LEU A 50 -9.68 6.07 -7.60
C LEU A 50 -10.89 6.97 -7.32
N ARG A 51 -11.84 7.01 -8.25
CA ARG A 51 -13.09 7.77 -8.08
C ARG A 51 -13.98 7.09 -7.06
N GLY A 52 -14.58 7.89 -6.17
CA GLY A 52 -15.55 7.44 -5.16
C GLY A 52 -14.92 6.82 -3.92
N VAL A 53 -13.63 7.08 -3.67
CA VAL A 53 -12.91 6.61 -2.46
C VAL A 53 -12.35 7.82 -1.70
N ASP A 54 -13.15 8.36 -0.78
CA ASP A 54 -12.82 9.62 -0.07
C ASP A 54 -12.33 9.36 1.37
N ASN A 55 -13.03 8.51 2.13
CA ASN A 55 -12.73 8.23 3.54
C ASN A 55 -12.09 6.83 3.70
N ILE A 56 -10.76 6.77 3.62
CA ILE A 56 -10.00 5.53 3.67
C ILE A 56 -9.63 5.20 5.12
N GLU A 57 -10.31 4.23 5.73
CA GLU A 57 -9.96 3.71 7.07
C GLU A 57 -9.14 2.42 6.99
N THR A 58 -9.45 1.53 6.06
CA THR A 58 -8.79 0.24 5.88
C THR A 58 -8.76 -0.13 4.40
N ILE A 59 -7.65 -0.71 3.95
CA ILE A 59 -7.46 -1.20 2.58
C ILE A 59 -7.11 -2.68 2.66
N ASP A 60 -7.90 -3.53 2.01
CA ASP A 60 -7.56 -4.93 1.76
C ASP A 60 -7.12 -5.09 0.30
N LEU A 61 -5.88 -5.55 0.10
CA LEU A 61 -5.28 -5.73 -1.22
C LEU A 61 -4.82 -7.17 -1.38
N LYS A 62 -5.49 -7.91 -2.27
CA LYS A 62 -5.14 -9.28 -2.63
C LYS A 62 -4.51 -9.35 -4.01
N ILE A 63 -3.26 -9.80 -4.08
CA ILE A 63 -2.54 -10.02 -5.33
C ILE A 63 -2.45 -11.53 -5.59
N SER A 64 -2.85 -11.97 -6.78
CA SER A 64 -2.76 -13.37 -7.19
C SER A 64 -2.01 -13.48 -8.52
N LYS A 65 -0.98 -14.32 -8.56
CA LYS A 65 -0.21 -14.57 -9.78
C LYS A 65 -0.67 -15.90 -10.38
N LYS A 66 -0.98 -15.92 -11.67
CA LYS A 66 -1.15 -17.20 -12.38
C LYS A 66 0.22 -17.90 -12.41
N ALA A 67 0.32 -19.11 -11.87
CA ALA A 67 1.51 -19.94 -12.04
C ALA A 67 1.76 -20.10 -13.55
N LYS A 68 3.00 -19.90 -14.00
CA LYS A 68 3.38 -20.35 -15.35
C LYS A 68 3.26 -21.87 -15.31
N SER A 69 2.27 -22.42 -16.00
CA SER A 69 2.28 -23.82 -16.39
C SER A 69 3.51 -24.02 -17.28
N SER A 70 4.56 -24.60 -16.72
CA SER A 70 5.64 -25.20 -17.50
C SER A 70 5.03 -26.35 -18.30
N GLN A 71 4.50 -26.04 -19.49
CA GLN A 71 4.33 -27.03 -20.54
C GLN A 71 5.73 -27.37 -21.04
N ALA A 72 6.31 -28.41 -20.46
CA ALA A 72 7.32 -29.22 -21.12
C ALA A 72 6.59 -30.46 -21.62
N GLN A 73 6.37 -30.53 -22.92
CA GLN A 73 6.26 -31.79 -23.65
C GLN A 73 6.77 -31.58 -25.06
#